data_AF-A0AAU5Q803-F1
#
_entry.id   AF-A0AAU5Q803-F1
#
_cell.length_a   1.000
_cell.length_b   1.000
_cell.length_c   1.000
_cell.angle_alpha   90.00
_cell.angle_beta   90.00
_cell.angle_gamma   90.00
#
_symmetry.space_group_name_H-M   'P 1'
#
loop_
_entity.id
_entity.type
_entity.pdbx_description
1 polymer ?
#
loop_
_entity_poly.entity_id
_entity_poly.type
_entity_poly.pdbx_seq_one_letter_code
_entity_poly.pdbx_strand_id
1 'polypeptide(L)'
;MKTSRSLDDMIAVSSPRISLMGSRDGTDTETARPQEWHRNSTPLERLSRSGQLSRLRRQFHREATERRDRRSGDRCLRVLADSLEMSGGASPDEDWNTFQTEAEQHGYAMGTRFYDVAVPVTTTYLPGSGAGCGVYTPPWKRPCWGEAERLIQGGFADRVIVLDRHNISSDDDEYRTLIEGLGERCQAFIHLVIPEEPSGAT
;
A
#
# COMPACT_ATOMS: atom_id res chain seq x y z
N MET A 1 45.35 -0.39 -45.09
CA MET A 1 44.92 0.29 -46.33
C MET A 1 43.77 -0.51 -46.95
N LYS A 2 42.61 0.15 -47.14
CA LYS A 2 41.59 0.01 -48.23
C LYS A 2 41.08 -1.40 -48.60
N THR A 3 39.79 -1.71 -48.77
CA THR A 3 38.48 -1.01 -48.65
C THR A 3 37.35 -2.03 -48.93
N SER A 4 36.30 -2.02 -48.10
CA SER A 4 34.84 -2.13 -48.36
C SER A 4 34.26 -2.95 -49.53
N ARG A 5 33.22 -3.76 -49.20
CA ARG A 5 31.82 -3.58 -49.67
C ARG A 5 30.81 -4.26 -48.74
N SER A 6 29.69 -3.57 -48.54
CA SER A 6 28.53 -3.84 -47.68
C SER A 6 27.28 -4.12 -48.54
N LEU A 7 26.15 -4.36 -47.87
CA LEU A 7 24.73 -4.41 -48.30
C LEU A 7 24.19 -5.80 -48.61
N ASP A 8 23.00 -6.20 -48.15
CA ASP A 8 22.11 -5.70 -47.11
C ASP A 8 20.98 -6.74 -46.95
N ASP A 9 20.30 -6.60 -45.82
CA ASP A 9 19.07 -7.21 -45.33
C ASP A 9 18.20 -8.14 -46.20
N MET A 10 17.80 -9.21 -45.52
CA MET A 10 16.81 -10.21 -45.89
C MET A 10 15.69 -10.14 -44.85
N ILE A 11 14.61 -9.38 -45.10
CA ILE A 11 13.35 -9.50 -44.32
C ILE A 11 12.14 -9.48 -45.25
N ALA A 12 11.28 -10.45 -44.98
CA ALA A 12 10.01 -10.76 -45.60
C ALA A 12 8.92 -9.69 -45.37
N VAL A 13 7.89 -9.72 -46.22
CA VAL A 13 6.49 -10.04 -45.88
C VAL A 13 5.57 -9.40 -46.92
N SER A 14 4.90 -10.28 -47.66
CA SER A 14 3.81 -9.97 -48.59
C SER A 14 2.54 -9.58 -47.82
N SER A 15 1.89 -8.49 -48.22
CA SER A 15 0.44 -8.29 -48.02
C SER A 15 -0.34 -8.94 -49.17
N PRO A 16 -1.62 -9.33 -48.97
CA PRO A 16 -2.67 -8.43 -49.47
C PRO A 16 -4.03 -8.44 -48.73
N ARG A 17 -4.66 -7.25 -48.75
CA ARG A 17 -6.07 -6.89 -49.05
C ARG A 17 -7.26 -7.68 -48.46
N ILE A 18 -8.00 -6.96 -47.60
CA ILE A 18 -9.43 -6.55 -47.69
C ILE A 18 -10.42 -7.52 -48.38
N SER A 19 -11.46 -7.89 -47.62
CA SER A 19 -12.82 -8.10 -48.15
C SER A 19 -13.85 -7.65 -47.11
N LEU A 20 -14.86 -6.91 -47.60
CA LEU A 20 -15.90 -6.20 -46.88
C LEU A 20 -17.26 -6.60 -47.49
N MET A 21 -18.33 -6.49 -46.69
CA MET A 21 -19.76 -6.82 -46.92
C MET A 21 -20.19 -8.22 -46.46
N GLY A 22 -21.29 -8.43 -45.74
CA GLY A 22 -22.40 -7.60 -45.19
C GLY A 22 -23.12 -8.46 -44.13
N SER A 23 -24.23 -8.14 -43.45
CA SER A 23 -25.20 -7.05 -43.48
C SER A 23 -26.14 -7.26 -42.26
N ARG A 24 -26.70 -6.15 -41.74
CA ARG A 24 -28.01 -5.98 -41.04
C ARG A 24 -28.30 -6.50 -39.61
N ASP A 25 -28.62 -5.49 -38.78
CA ASP A 25 -29.79 -5.30 -37.91
C ASP A 25 -30.29 -6.42 -36.99
N GLY A 26 -30.28 -6.09 -35.70
CA GLY A 26 -30.97 -6.81 -34.63
C GLY A 26 -30.63 -6.17 -33.28
N THR A 27 -31.26 -5.05 -32.96
CA THR A 27 -31.39 -4.60 -31.57
C THR A 27 -32.27 -5.60 -30.83
N ASP A 28 -31.77 -6.18 -29.74
CA ASP A 28 -32.54 -6.39 -28.52
C ASP A 28 -31.61 -6.61 -27.32
N THR A 29 -32.06 -6.05 -26.21
CA THR A 29 -31.36 -5.80 -24.96
C THR A 29 -31.92 -6.74 -23.90
N GLU A 30 -31.09 -7.47 -23.15
CA GLU A 30 -31.35 -8.05 -21.80
C GLU A 30 -30.38 -9.23 -21.56
N THR A 31 -29.66 -9.43 -20.45
CA THR A 31 -29.55 -8.73 -19.17
C THR A 31 -28.17 -9.10 -18.62
N ALA A 32 -27.12 -8.36 -18.98
CA ALA A 32 -25.85 -8.46 -18.24
C ALA A 32 -26.04 -7.67 -16.94
N ARG A 33 -26.21 -8.38 -15.82
CA ARG A 33 -26.27 -7.80 -14.48
C ARG A 33 -25.16 -6.77 -14.30
N PRO A 34 -25.46 -5.49 -14.05
CA PRO A 34 -24.46 -4.56 -13.57
C PRO A 34 -24.17 -4.96 -12.12
N GLN A 35 -22.95 -5.44 -11.88
CA GLN A 35 -22.42 -5.58 -10.54
C GLN A 35 -22.39 -4.18 -9.90
N GLU A 36 -23.33 -3.97 -8.99
CA GLU A 36 -23.55 -2.75 -8.22
C GLU A 36 -22.39 -2.56 -7.22
N TRP A 37 -21.27 -2.01 -7.69
CA TRP A 37 -20.12 -1.68 -6.85
C TRP A 37 -19.99 -0.16 -6.70
N HIS A 38 -21.02 0.45 -6.14
CA HIS A 38 -20.93 1.79 -5.58
C HIS A 38 -21.66 1.82 -4.24
N ARG A 39 -20.93 1.60 -3.16
CA ARG A 39 -21.36 2.07 -1.84
C ARG A 39 -20.30 2.97 -1.25
N ASN A 40 -20.61 4.27 -1.25
CA ASN A 40 -20.19 5.13 -0.15
C ASN A 40 -20.59 4.41 1.13
N SER A 41 -19.62 3.80 1.81
CA SER A 41 -19.91 2.97 2.98
C SER A 41 -20.60 3.85 4.01
N THR A 42 -21.74 3.39 4.51
CA THR A 42 -22.45 4.07 5.59
C THR A 42 -21.52 4.22 6.81
N PRO A 43 -21.71 5.23 7.68
CA PRO A 43 -20.86 5.39 8.86
C PRO A 43 -20.74 4.11 9.72
N LEU A 44 -21.82 3.32 9.82
CA LEU A 44 -21.82 2.03 10.50
C LEU A 44 -20.97 0.97 9.78
N GLU A 45 -21.02 0.89 8.45
CA GLU A 45 -20.14 0.01 7.66
C GLU A 45 -18.67 0.42 7.81
N ARG A 46 -18.37 1.73 7.86
CA ARG A 46 -17.00 2.24 8.10
C ARG A 46 -16.48 1.88 9.48
N LEU A 47 -17.31 2.01 10.52
CA LEU A 47 -16.95 1.59 11.88
C LEU A 47 -16.70 0.08 11.96
N SER A 48 -17.56 -0.72 11.30
CA SER A 48 -17.39 -2.17 11.22
C SER A 48 -16.08 -2.56 10.52
N ARG A 49 -15.76 -1.91 9.39
CA ARG A 49 -14.50 -2.11 8.66
C ARG A 49 -13.28 -1.68 9.48
N SER A 50 -13.32 -0.52 10.13
CA SER A 50 -12.24 -0.06 11.04
C SER A 50 -11.96 -1.10 12.13
N GLY A 51 -13.02 -1.64 12.75
CA GLY A 51 -12.90 -2.71 13.74
C GLY A 51 -12.25 -3.99 13.19
N GLN A 52 -12.49 -4.34 11.93
CA GLN A 52 -11.84 -5.48 11.26
C GLN A 52 -10.35 -5.22 11.00
N LEU A 53 -10.00 -4.03 10.51
CA LEU A 53 -8.60 -3.63 10.25
C LEU A 53 -7.77 -3.63 11.53
N SER A 54 -8.31 -3.06 12.61
CA SER A 54 -7.73 -3.11 13.95
C SER A 54 -7.48 -4.54 14.44
N ARG A 55 -8.42 -5.47 14.20
CA ARG A 55 -8.26 -6.89 14.57
C ARG A 55 -7.15 -7.55 13.75
N LEU A 56 -7.11 -7.31 12.44
CA LEU A 56 -6.10 -7.85 11.54
C LEU A 56 -4.70 -7.39 11.92
N ARG A 57 -4.51 -6.10 12.19
CA ARG A 57 -3.22 -5.55 12.64
C ARG A 57 -2.78 -6.16 13.97
N ARG A 58 -3.69 -6.27 14.95
CA ARG A 58 -3.40 -6.94 16.23
C ARG A 58 -3.05 -8.41 16.08
N GLN A 59 -3.67 -9.11 15.13
CA GLN A 59 -3.32 -10.50 14.83
C GLN A 59 -1.86 -10.60 14.37
N PHE A 60 -1.44 -9.83 13.36
CA PHE A 60 -0.06 -9.88 12.87
C PHE A 60 0.96 -9.43 13.94
N HIS A 61 0.63 -8.43 14.75
CA HIS A 61 1.45 -8.03 15.91
C HIS A 61 1.66 -9.21 16.88
N ARG A 62 0.58 -9.89 17.26
CA ARG A 62 0.65 -11.05 18.17
C ARG A 62 1.49 -12.17 17.56
N GLU A 63 1.25 -12.53 16.30
CA GLU A 63 2.01 -13.57 15.62
C GLU A 63 3.51 -13.27 15.55
N ALA A 64 3.88 -12.02 15.26
CA ALA A 64 5.28 -11.60 15.23
C ALA A 64 5.93 -11.65 16.62
N THR A 65 5.20 -11.28 17.66
CA THR A 65 5.67 -11.34 19.06
C THR A 65 5.86 -12.78 19.52
N GLU A 66 4.89 -13.66 19.27
CA GLU A 66 5.02 -15.09 19.60
C GLU A 66 6.17 -15.77 18.85
N ARG A 67 6.44 -15.37 17.60
CA ARG A 67 7.59 -15.89 16.85
C ARG A 67 8.92 -15.46 17.47
N ARG A 68 9.03 -14.23 17.99
CA ARG A 68 10.20 -13.77 18.74
C ARG A 68 10.45 -14.68 19.94
N ASP A 69 9.41 -14.91 20.75
CA ASP A 69 9.52 -15.70 21.97
C ASP A 69 9.95 -17.15 21.67
N ARG A 70 9.42 -17.74 20.58
CA ARG A 70 9.77 -19.11 20.14
C ARG A 70 11.18 -19.24 19.58
N ARG A 71 11.75 -18.19 18.99
CA ARG A 71 13.07 -18.24 18.33
C ARG A 71 14.26 -18.13 19.31
N SER A 72 14.01 -18.14 20.63
CA SER A 72 15.03 -18.10 21.69
C SER A 72 16.19 -17.16 21.38
N GLY A 73 15.92 -15.87 21.53
CA GLY A 73 16.96 -14.86 21.58
C GLY A 73 16.38 -13.61 22.21
N ASP A 74 17.14 -13.01 23.11
CA ASP A 74 16.87 -11.71 23.74
C ASP A 74 16.92 -10.54 22.72
N ARG A 75 16.67 -10.82 21.43
CA ARG A 75 16.73 -9.84 20.35
C ARG A 75 15.49 -8.97 20.40
N CYS A 76 15.71 -7.66 20.48
CA CYS A 76 14.66 -6.67 20.27
C CYS A 76 14.10 -6.81 18.85
N LEU A 77 12.79 -6.55 18.69
CA LEU A 77 12.18 -6.43 17.37
C LEU A 77 12.71 -5.16 16.69
N ARG A 78 13.19 -5.29 15.45
CA ARG A 78 13.77 -4.20 14.66
C ARG A 78 12.70 -3.46 13.88
N VAL A 79 12.77 -2.14 13.87
CA VAL A 79 11.69 -1.26 13.40
C VAL A 79 12.21 -0.23 12.43
N LEU A 80 11.49 -0.03 11.33
CA LEU A 80 11.69 1.10 10.44
C LEU A 80 10.68 2.18 10.79
N ALA A 81 11.11 3.44 10.88
CA ALA A 81 10.19 4.56 11.05
C ALA A 81 9.76 5.09 9.69
N ASP A 82 8.47 5.35 9.51
CA ASP A 82 7.95 6.00 8.31
C ASP A 82 7.06 7.19 8.70
N SER A 83 7.50 8.38 8.31
CA SER A 83 6.74 9.62 8.47
C SER A 83 6.20 10.06 7.12
N LEU A 84 4.96 10.55 7.11
CA LEU A 84 4.30 11.09 5.94
C LEU A 84 4.01 12.58 6.17
N GLU A 85 4.71 13.47 5.46
CA GLU A 85 4.41 14.90 5.56
C GLU A 85 3.20 15.25 4.69
N MET A 86 2.09 15.58 5.35
CA MET A 86 1.01 16.33 4.72
C MET A 86 1.53 17.74 4.48
N SER A 87 1.59 18.16 3.21
CA SER A 87 2.08 19.47 2.79
C SER A 87 1.57 20.59 3.70
N GLY A 88 2.38 21.02 4.67
CA GLY A 88 1.94 21.94 5.72
C GLY A 88 2.56 21.71 7.11
N GLY A 89 3.87 21.90 7.26
CA GLY A 89 4.46 22.39 8.52
C GLY A 89 4.73 21.39 9.64
N ALA A 90 4.49 20.10 9.44
CA ALA A 90 4.98 19.07 10.36
C ALA A 90 6.50 18.94 10.21
N SER A 91 7.26 19.16 11.29
CA SER A 91 8.72 18.97 11.24
C SER A 91 9.02 17.47 11.29
N PRO A 92 9.76 16.92 10.33
CA PRO A 92 10.14 15.51 10.34
C PRO A 92 10.75 15.07 11.67
N ASP A 93 11.45 15.96 12.37
CA ASP A 93 12.20 15.66 13.60
C ASP A 93 11.29 15.50 14.84
N GLU A 94 10.09 16.06 14.84
CA GLU A 94 9.11 15.86 15.91
C GLU A 94 8.57 14.42 15.89
N ASP A 95 8.29 13.89 14.70
CA ASP A 95 7.88 12.50 14.51
C ASP A 95 8.97 11.52 14.96
N TRP A 96 10.23 11.85 14.70
CA TRP A 96 11.34 10.98 15.05
C TRP A 96 11.49 10.79 16.56
N ASN A 97 11.43 11.87 17.34
CA ASN A 97 11.49 11.77 18.81
C ASN A 97 10.32 10.95 19.35
N THR A 98 9.14 11.10 18.73
CA THR A 98 7.95 10.33 19.05
C THR A 98 8.16 8.84 18.77
N PHE A 99 8.67 8.47 17.59
CA PHE A 99 8.97 7.09 17.24
C PHE A 99 10.03 6.46 18.12
N GLN A 100 11.07 7.22 18.46
CA GLN A 100 12.13 6.75 19.35
C GLN A 100 11.58 6.46 20.75
N THR A 101 10.80 7.38 21.30
CA THR A 101 10.16 7.21 22.61
C THR A 101 9.25 5.99 22.62
N GLU A 102 8.40 5.84 21.61
CA GLU A 102 7.52 4.69 21.47
C GLU A 102 8.32 3.37 21.34
N ALA A 103 9.38 3.37 20.54
CA ALA A 103 10.24 2.20 20.39
C ALA A 103 10.92 1.80 21.71
N GLU A 104 11.42 2.76 22.48
CA GLU A 104 12.04 2.52 23.78
C GLU A 104 11.03 1.92 24.78
N GLN A 105 9.81 2.47 24.86
CA GLN A 105 8.74 1.97 25.72
C GLN A 105 8.39 0.50 25.45
N HIS A 106 8.51 0.09 24.19
CA HIS A 106 8.19 -1.26 23.77
C HIS A 106 9.42 -2.19 23.64
N GLY A 107 10.63 -1.72 23.98
CA GLY A 107 11.86 -2.51 23.91
C GLY A 107 12.26 -2.84 22.47
N TYR A 108 12.04 -1.92 21.55
CA TYR A 108 12.26 -2.07 20.12
C TYR A 108 13.62 -1.50 19.71
N ALA A 109 14.25 -2.11 18.70
CA ALA A 109 15.47 -1.58 18.11
C ALA A 109 15.13 -0.73 16.89
N MET A 110 15.41 0.57 16.95
CA MET A 110 15.20 1.47 15.81
C MET A 110 16.24 1.22 14.73
N GLY A 111 15.76 1.09 13.50
CA GLY A 111 16.54 0.99 12.28
C GLY A 111 16.45 2.28 11.46
N THR A 112 16.34 2.12 10.14
CA THR A 112 16.28 3.25 9.21
C THR A 112 15.02 4.09 9.40
N ARG A 113 15.19 5.41 9.27
CA ARG A 113 14.13 6.39 9.19
C ARG A 113 13.80 6.70 7.73
N PHE A 114 12.53 6.65 7.41
CA PHE A 114 11.94 6.98 6.12
C PHE A 114 11.05 8.21 6.25
N TYR A 115 10.96 8.93 5.14
CA TYR A 115 10.20 10.15 5.06
C TYR A 115 9.62 10.27 3.64
N ASP A 116 8.30 10.17 3.55
CA ASP A 116 7.55 10.37 2.31
C ASP A 116 6.76 11.68 2.37
N VAL A 117 6.57 12.30 1.20
CA VAL A 117 5.71 13.47 1.06
C VAL A 117 4.34 13.01 0.57
N ALA A 118 3.27 13.45 1.23
CA ALA A 118 1.91 13.18 0.80
C ALA A 118 1.62 13.95 -0.50
N VAL A 119 1.85 13.31 -1.64
CA VAL A 119 1.53 13.88 -2.96
C VAL A 119 0.07 13.56 -3.29
N PRO A 120 -0.81 14.55 -3.46
CA PRO A 120 -2.19 14.31 -3.89
C PRO A 120 -2.21 13.57 -5.22
N VAL A 121 -3.07 12.57 -5.34
CA VAL A 121 -3.28 11.93 -6.65
C VAL A 121 -3.97 12.97 -7.54
N THR A 122 -3.41 13.27 -8.71
CA THR A 122 -4.08 14.07 -9.75
C THR A 122 -5.28 13.29 -10.27
N THR A 123 -6.38 13.36 -9.54
CA THR A 123 -7.65 12.80 -9.94
C THR A 123 -8.24 13.74 -10.99
N THR A 124 -8.12 13.36 -12.27
CA THR A 124 -9.09 13.86 -13.25
C THR A 124 -10.43 13.29 -12.81
N TYR A 125 -11.27 14.13 -12.20
CA TYR A 125 -12.63 13.77 -11.81
C TYR A 125 -13.42 13.39 -13.06
N LEU A 126 -13.40 12.11 -13.41
CA LEU A 126 -14.39 11.51 -14.29
C LEU A 126 -15.48 10.94 -13.39
N PRO A 127 -16.67 11.57 -13.33
CA PRO A 127 -17.78 11.02 -12.57
C PRO A 127 -18.09 9.62 -13.12
N GLY A 128 -17.77 8.58 -12.34
CA GLY A 128 -17.98 7.17 -12.71
C GLY A 128 -16.76 6.25 -12.65
N SER A 129 -15.53 6.76 -12.45
CA SER A 129 -14.35 5.89 -12.29
C SER A 129 -14.07 5.61 -10.81
N GLY A 130 -14.49 4.43 -10.34
CA GLY A 130 -14.24 3.92 -8.98
C GLY A 130 -12.79 3.47 -8.74
N ALA A 131 -11.80 4.29 -9.10
CA ALA A 131 -10.45 4.13 -8.57
C ALA A 131 -10.46 4.63 -7.11
N GLY A 132 -9.84 3.87 -6.21
CA GLY A 132 -9.87 4.05 -4.74
C GLY A 132 -9.78 5.51 -4.29
N CYS A 133 -10.47 5.82 -3.20
CA CYS A 133 -10.63 7.18 -2.67
C CYS A 133 -9.37 7.66 -1.92
N GLY A 134 -8.19 7.24 -2.37
CA GLY A 134 -6.91 7.73 -1.90
C GLY A 134 -6.75 9.20 -2.26
N VAL A 135 -6.80 10.08 -1.26
CA VAL A 135 -6.52 11.52 -1.42
C VAL A 135 -5.07 11.74 -1.86
N TYR A 136 -4.18 10.87 -1.41
CA TYR A 136 -2.74 10.92 -1.63
C TYR A 136 -2.23 9.67 -2.32
N THR A 137 -1.01 9.76 -2.84
CA THR A 137 -0.31 8.66 -3.49
C THR A 137 -0.34 7.43 -2.58
N PRO A 138 -0.80 6.27 -3.08
CA PRO A 138 -0.91 5.07 -2.27
C PRO A 138 0.48 4.60 -1.82
N PRO A 139 0.60 3.93 -0.66
CA PRO A 139 1.88 3.51 -0.08
C PRO A 139 2.84 2.82 -1.04
N TRP A 140 2.39 1.83 -1.83
CA TRP A 140 3.24 1.08 -2.77
C TRP A 140 3.76 1.90 -3.96
N LYS A 141 3.29 3.13 -4.14
CA LYS A 141 3.84 4.08 -5.13
C LYS A 141 4.80 5.09 -4.50
N ARG A 142 4.95 5.08 -3.18
CA ARG A 142 5.87 5.97 -2.47
C ARG A 142 7.27 5.35 -2.43
N PRO A 143 8.32 6.13 -2.72
CA PRO A 143 9.67 5.61 -2.85
C PRO A 143 10.21 5.05 -1.53
N CYS A 144 9.94 5.70 -0.38
CA CYS A 144 10.46 5.21 0.88
C CYS A 144 9.73 3.95 1.36
N TRP A 145 8.42 3.85 1.10
CA TRP A 145 7.69 2.62 1.37
C TRP A 145 8.25 1.40 0.62
N GLY A 146 8.59 1.54 -0.66
CA GLY A 146 9.18 0.46 -1.44
C GLY A 146 10.53 -0.03 -0.86
N GLU A 147 11.33 0.90 -0.35
CA GLU A 147 12.59 0.58 0.32
C GLU A 147 12.37 -0.06 1.70
N ALA A 148 11.37 0.40 2.45
CA ALA A 148 10.98 -0.21 3.71
C ALA A 148 10.52 -1.67 3.51
N GLU A 149 9.68 -1.93 2.51
CA GLU A 149 9.28 -3.29 2.14
C GLU A 149 10.49 -4.16 1.75
N ARG A 150 11.43 -3.62 0.97
CA ARG A 150 12.66 -4.33 0.58
C ARG A 150 13.49 -4.72 1.81
N LEU A 151 13.65 -3.82 2.77
CA LEU A 151 14.39 -4.10 4.02
C LEU A 151 13.69 -5.15 4.87
N ILE A 152 12.36 -5.11 4.95
CA ILE A 152 11.57 -6.10 5.69
C ILE A 152 11.67 -7.48 5.02
N GLN A 153 11.48 -7.54 3.69
CA GLN A 153 11.62 -8.79 2.92
C GLN A 153 13.03 -9.39 3.04
N GLY A 154 14.06 -8.53 3.09
CA GLY A 154 15.44 -8.94 3.34
C GLY A 154 15.72 -9.38 4.78
N GLY A 155 14.73 -9.31 5.67
CA GLY A 155 14.89 -9.67 7.08
C GLY A 155 15.73 -8.69 7.88
N PHE A 156 15.89 -7.44 7.41
CA PHE A 156 16.61 -6.38 8.13
C PHE A 156 15.73 -5.71 9.19
N ALA A 157 14.42 -5.72 9.00
CA ALA A 157 13.45 -5.22 9.97
C ALA A 157 12.30 -6.21 10.12
N ASP A 158 11.65 -6.14 11.28
CA ASP A 158 10.53 -7.02 11.64
C ASP A 158 9.18 -6.27 11.53
N ARG A 159 9.19 -4.93 11.41
CA ARG A 159 8.00 -4.07 11.29
C ARG A 159 8.31 -2.63 10.84
N VAL A 160 7.24 -1.88 10.56
CA VAL A 160 7.23 -0.42 10.40
C VAL A 160 6.50 0.23 11.57
N ILE A 161 7.03 1.34 12.10
CA ILE A 161 6.33 2.26 13.02
C ILE A 161 5.93 3.52 12.27
N VAL A 162 4.68 3.93 12.46
CA VAL A 162 4.09 5.14 11.89
C VAL A 162 3.25 5.85 12.95
N LEU A 163 2.96 7.14 12.76
CA LEU A 163 2.18 7.89 13.74
C LEU A 163 0.76 7.34 13.85
N ASP A 164 0.04 7.28 12.73
CA ASP A 164 -1.33 6.80 12.68
C ASP A 164 -1.63 6.07 11.36
N ARG A 165 -2.89 5.66 11.16
CA ARG A 165 -3.32 4.99 9.93
C ARG A 165 -3.21 5.87 8.68
N HIS A 166 -3.29 7.19 8.80
CA HIS A 166 -3.28 8.14 7.68
C HIS A 166 -1.87 8.35 7.14
N ASN A 167 -0.82 8.12 7.94
CA ASN A 167 0.54 7.95 7.43
C ASN A 167 0.64 6.81 6.41
N ILE A 168 -0.21 5.79 6.53
CA ILE A 168 -0.32 4.73 5.53
C ILE A 168 -1.34 5.11 4.47
N SER A 169 -2.63 5.01 4.78
CA SER A 169 -3.70 5.46 3.88
C SER A 169 -5.01 5.74 4.64
N SER A 170 -5.73 6.75 4.16
CA SER A 170 -7.10 7.04 4.57
C SER A 170 -8.13 6.15 3.87
N ASP A 171 -7.74 5.42 2.83
CA ASP A 171 -8.58 4.43 2.15
C ASP A 171 -8.44 3.06 2.86
N ASP A 172 -9.58 2.48 3.25
CA ASP A 172 -9.62 1.24 4.03
C ASP A 172 -9.12 0.03 3.23
N ASP A 173 -9.34 0.01 1.91
CA ASP A 173 -8.95 -1.09 1.04
C ASP A 173 -7.43 -1.03 0.73
N GLU A 174 -6.89 0.17 0.54
CA GLU A 174 -5.43 0.38 0.43
C GLU A 174 -4.71 -0.02 1.73
N TYR A 175 -5.23 0.44 2.88
CA TYR A 175 -4.68 0.11 4.19
C TYR A 175 -4.74 -1.40 4.48
N ARG A 176 -5.87 -2.04 4.16
CA ARG A 176 -6.02 -3.49 4.27
C ARG A 176 -5.00 -4.24 3.45
N THR A 177 -4.90 -3.91 2.16
CA THR A 177 -3.99 -4.55 1.21
C THR A 177 -2.55 -4.52 1.72
N LEU A 178 -2.17 -3.41 2.35
CA LEU A 178 -0.84 -3.24 2.91
C LEU A 178 -0.64 -4.05 4.19
N ILE A 179 -1.60 -4.08 5.11
CA ILE A 179 -1.51 -4.92 6.33
C ILE A 179 -1.40 -6.40 5.95
N GLU A 180 -2.28 -6.89 5.06
CA GLU A 180 -2.24 -8.27 4.57
C GLU A 180 -0.91 -8.54 3.85
N GLY A 181 -0.48 -7.62 2.99
CA GLY A 181 0.77 -7.72 2.25
C GLY A 181 2.00 -7.85 3.14
N LEU A 182 2.11 -7.07 4.22
CA LEU A 182 3.20 -7.16 5.18
C LEU A 182 3.10 -8.42 6.06
N GLY A 183 1.90 -8.71 6.56
CA GLY A 183 1.65 -9.83 7.47
C GLY A 183 1.87 -11.18 6.82
N GLU A 184 1.29 -11.39 5.64
CA GLU A 184 1.29 -12.69 4.96
C GLU A 184 2.59 -12.94 4.22
N ARG A 185 3.10 -11.95 3.47
CA ARG A 185 4.28 -12.14 2.62
C ARG A 185 5.59 -11.93 3.37
N CYS A 186 5.61 -10.99 4.29
CA CYS A 186 6.84 -10.56 4.95
C CYS A 186 6.91 -11.00 6.42
N GLN A 187 5.84 -11.59 6.97
CA GLN A 187 5.72 -11.89 8.41
C GLN A 187 5.97 -10.68 9.31
N ALA A 188 5.64 -9.49 8.80
CA ALA A 188 5.85 -8.20 9.45
C ALA A 188 4.52 -7.54 9.81
N PHE A 189 4.56 -6.46 10.58
CA PHE A 189 3.36 -5.73 10.97
C PHE A 189 3.59 -4.23 11.03
N ILE A 190 2.50 -3.49 11.26
CA ILE A 190 2.51 -2.03 11.44
C ILE A 190 2.25 -1.72 12.92
N HIS A 191 3.13 -0.93 13.51
CA HIS A 191 2.94 -0.30 14.81
C HIS A 191 2.42 1.12 14.60
N LEU A 192 1.27 1.43 15.21
CA LEU A 192 0.74 2.79 15.22
C LEU A 192 1.07 3.38 16.59
N VAL A 193 1.72 4.55 16.62
CA VAL A 193 1.93 5.30 17.87
C VAL A 193 0.59 5.75 18.44
N ILE A 194 -0.24 6.34 17.58
CA ILE A 194 -1.61 6.73 17.89
C ILE A 194 -2.50 5.57 17.44
N PRO A 195 -3.02 4.76 18.38
CA PRO A 195 -3.86 3.64 18.01
C PRO A 195 -5.13 4.15 17.33
N GLU A 196 -5.63 3.38 16.36
CA GLU A 196 -7.00 3.54 15.88
C GLU A 196 -7.93 3.56 17.08
N GLU A 197 -8.73 4.63 17.24
CA GLU A 197 -9.67 4.72 18.35
C GLU A 197 -10.49 3.42 18.38
N PRO A 198 -10.57 2.73 19.54
CA PRO A 198 -11.52 1.65 19.67
C PRO A 198 -12.89 2.28 19.45
N SER A 199 -13.61 1.81 18.43
CA SER A 199 -15.01 2.20 18.23
C SER A 199 -15.73 1.89 19.53
N GLY A 200 -15.91 2.92 20.37
CA GLY A 200 -16.53 2.79 21.67
C GLY A 200 -17.92 2.20 21.49
N ALA A 201 -18.24 1.23 22.33
CA ALA A 201 -19.57 0.68 22.44
C ALA A 201 -20.59 1.82 22.61
N THR A 202 -21.51 1.93 21.65
CA THR A 202 -22.84 2.52 21.89
C THR A 202 -23.70 1.51 22.62
#